data_AF-H0YFU1-F1
#
_entry.id   AF-H0YFU1-F1
#
_cell.length_a   1.000
_cell.length_b   1.000
_cell.length_c   1.000
_cell.angle_alpha   90.00
_cell.angle_beta   90.00
_cell.angle_gamma   90.00
#
_symmetry.space_group_name_H-M   'P 1'
#
loop_
_entity.id
_entity.type
_entity.pdbx_description
1 polymer ?
#
loop_
_entity_poly.entity_id
_entity_poly.type
_entity_poly.pdbx_seq_one_letter_code
_entity_poly.pdbx_strand_id
1 'polypeptide(L)'
;PRTRLPMGASALCVVVLCWLYIFPVYRLPNEKEIVQGVLQQGTAWRRNQTAARAFRKQMEDCCDPAHLFAMTKMNSPMGKSMWYDGEFLYSFTIDNSTYSLFPQATPFQLPLKKCAVVGNGGILKKSGCGRQIDEANFVMRCNLPPLSSEYTKDVGSKSQLVTANPSIIRQR
;
A
#
# COMPACT_ATOMS: atom_id res chain seq x y z
N PRO A 1 -7.32 -59.97 2.16
CA PRO A 1 -8.09 -58.95 2.91
C PRO A 1 -7.90 -57.55 2.31
N ARG A 2 -8.84 -57.09 1.46
CA ARG A 2 -8.83 -55.75 0.89
C ARG A 2 -9.33 -54.76 1.93
N THR A 3 -8.42 -53.94 2.46
CA THR A 3 -8.75 -52.79 3.32
C THR A 3 -9.52 -51.77 2.49
N ARG A 4 -10.84 -51.67 2.71
CA ARG A 4 -11.63 -50.56 2.17
C ARG A 4 -11.19 -49.29 2.89
N LEU A 5 -10.55 -48.38 2.17
CA LEU A 5 -10.35 -47.02 2.63
C LEU A 5 -11.74 -46.41 2.96
N PRO A 6 -11.91 -45.78 4.14
CA PRO A 6 -13.18 -45.18 4.49
C PRO A 6 -13.48 -44.05 3.51
N MET A 7 -14.70 -44.03 2.94
CA MET A 7 -15.11 -43.05 1.92
C MET A 7 -14.89 -41.58 2.35
N GLY A 8 -14.84 -41.31 3.66
CA GLY A 8 -14.54 -39.98 4.21
C GLY A 8 -13.12 -39.49 3.93
N ALA A 9 -12.12 -40.38 3.82
CA ALA A 9 -10.74 -39.99 3.55
C ALA A 9 -10.56 -39.48 2.11
N SER A 10 -11.24 -40.13 1.16
CA SER A 10 -11.26 -39.70 -0.25
C SER A 10 -11.97 -38.37 -0.42
N ALA A 11 -13.10 -38.16 0.27
CA ALA A 11 -13.85 -36.91 0.22
C ALA A 11 -13.06 -35.73 0.81
N LEU A 12 -12.41 -35.91 1.96
CA LEU A 12 -11.52 -34.91 2.56
C LEU A 12 -10.36 -34.56 1.63
N CYS A 13 -9.76 -35.55 0.98
CA CYS A 13 -8.64 -35.34 0.06
C CYS A 13 -9.07 -34.52 -1.17
N VAL A 14 -10.24 -34.82 -1.76
CA VAL A 14 -10.79 -34.03 -2.87
C VAL A 14 -11.10 -32.61 -2.45
N VAL A 15 -11.69 -32.40 -1.26
CA VAL A 15 -11.95 -31.05 -0.74
C VAL A 15 -10.66 -30.26 -0.54
N VAL A 16 -9.62 -30.86 0.05
CA VAL A 16 -8.31 -30.21 0.23
C VAL A 16 -7.66 -29.88 -1.11
N LEU A 17 -7.69 -30.81 -2.08
CA LEU A 17 -7.14 -30.58 -3.42
C LEU A 17 -7.92 -29.50 -4.17
N CYS A 18 -9.25 -29.47 -4.08
CA CYS A 18 -10.07 -28.40 -4.61
C CYS A 18 -9.77 -27.07 -3.91
N TRP A 19 -9.55 -27.07 -2.59
CA TRP A 19 -9.17 -25.86 -1.86
C TRP A 19 -7.81 -25.32 -2.32
N LEU A 20 -6.82 -26.18 -2.52
CA LEU A 20 -5.50 -25.81 -3.05
C LEU A 20 -5.55 -25.37 -4.51
N TYR A 21 -6.46 -25.92 -5.31
CA TYR A 21 -6.66 -25.56 -6.71
C TYR A 21 -7.42 -24.23 -6.87
N ILE A 22 -8.46 -24.01 -6.04
CA ILE A 22 -9.31 -22.81 -6.07
C ILE A 22 -8.62 -21.62 -5.39
N PHE A 23 -7.88 -21.88 -4.31
CA PHE A 23 -7.04 -20.89 -3.64
C PHE A 23 -5.57 -21.20 -3.95
N PRO A 24 -5.06 -20.86 -5.15
CA PRO A 24 -3.63 -20.81 -5.33
C PRO A 24 -3.11 -19.80 -4.31
N VAL A 25 -2.45 -20.29 -3.28
CA VAL A 25 -1.77 -19.45 -2.31
C VAL A 25 -0.77 -18.63 -3.12
N TYR A 26 -1.08 -17.35 -3.34
CA TYR A 26 -0.14 -16.42 -3.94
C TYR A 26 1.06 -16.33 -3.02
N ARG A 27 2.07 -17.14 -3.31
CA ARG A 27 3.34 -17.12 -2.59
C ARG A 27 4.05 -15.84 -3.01
N LEU A 28 4.19 -14.91 -2.06
CA LEU A 28 5.10 -13.79 -2.24
C LEU A 28 6.52 -14.35 -2.38
N PRO A 29 7.28 -13.90 -3.39
CA PRO A 29 8.66 -14.34 -3.56
C PRO A 29 9.48 -13.92 -2.33
N ASN A 30 10.39 -14.78 -1.91
CA ASN A 30 11.30 -14.40 -0.81
C ASN A 30 12.35 -13.39 -1.29
N GLU A 31 13.07 -12.79 -0.34
CA GLU A 31 14.09 -11.79 -0.63
C GLU A 31 15.14 -12.27 -1.66
N LYS A 32 15.60 -13.52 -1.56
CA LYS A 32 16.60 -14.07 -2.48
C LYS A 32 16.06 -14.17 -3.91
N GLU A 33 14.81 -14.62 -4.06
CA GLU A 33 14.12 -14.69 -5.34
C GLU A 33 13.95 -13.29 -5.95
N ILE A 34 13.58 -12.30 -5.13
CA ILE A 34 13.45 -10.89 -5.55
C ILE A 34 14.81 -10.33 -6.00
N VAL A 35 15.84 -10.46 -5.15
CA VAL A 35 17.19 -9.96 -5.46
C VAL A 35 17.73 -10.59 -6.73
N GLN A 36 17.57 -11.91 -6.89
CA GLN A 36 17.98 -12.59 -8.11
C GLN A 36 17.23 -12.09 -9.34
N GLY A 37 15.92 -11.86 -9.23
CA GLY A 37 15.13 -11.29 -10.32
C GLY A 37 15.55 -9.85 -10.67
N VAL A 38 15.94 -9.05 -9.68
CA VAL A 38 16.44 -7.68 -9.89
C VAL A 38 17.83 -7.70 -10.53
N LEU A 39 18.73 -8.57 -10.07
CA LEU A 39 20.09 -8.69 -10.64
C LEU A 39 20.08 -9.19 -12.09
N GLN A 40 19.05 -9.93 -12.49
CA GLN A 40 18.83 -10.33 -13.89
C GLN A 40 18.32 -9.18 -14.75
N GLN A 41 17.72 -8.15 -14.17
CA GLN A 41 17.47 -6.93 -14.92
C GLN A 41 18.81 -6.23 -15.13
N GLY A 42 19.12 -5.93 -16.39
CA GLY A 42 20.39 -5.30 -16.77
C GLY A 42 20.64 -3.96 -16.09
N THR A 43 21.67 -3.25 -16.53
CA THR A 43 22.19 -2.06 -15.82
C THR A 43 21.22 -0.88 -15.70
N ALA A 44 20.12 -0.86 -16.46
CA ALA A 44 19.12 0.19 -16.41
C ALA A 44 17.69 -0.38 -16.35
N TRP A 45 16.94 0.05 -15.35
CA TRP A 45 15.52 -0.29 -15.22
C TRP A 45 14.68 0.36 -16.33
N ARG A 46 13.74 -0.40 -16.89
CA ARG A 46 12.75 0.09 -17.85
C ARG A 46 11.34 -0.26 -17.39
N ARG A 47 10.43 0.71 -17.50
CA ARG A 47 9.03 0.52 -17.12
C ARG A 47 8.34 -0.46 -18.08
N ASN A 48 7.89 -1.60 -17.57
CA ASN A 48 6.96 -2.47 -18.29
C ASN A 48 5.53 -1.94 -18.11
N GLN A 49 5.00 -1.28 -19.15
CA GLN A 49 3.66 -0.68 -19.09
C GLN A 49 2.55 -1.73 -18.96
N THR A 50 2.68 -2.88 -19.62
CA THR A 50 1.67 -3.94 -19.60
C THR A 50 1.54 -4.54 -18.21
N ALA A 51 2.67 -4.91 -17.59
CA ALA A 51 2.67 -5.43 -16.22
C ALA A 51 2.14 -4.39 -15.21
N ALA A 52 2.52 -3.12 -15.36
CA ALA A 52 2.01 -2.05 -14.51
C ALA A 52 0.49 -1.83 -14.64
N ARG A 53 -0.08 -1.96 -15.84
CA ARG A 53 -1.53 -1.89 -16.07
C ARG A 53 -2.25 -3.09 -15.48
N ALA A 54 -1.70 -4.30 -15.65
CA ALA A 54 -2.27 -5.52 -15.07
C ALA A 54 -2.31 -5.42 -13.53
N PHE A 55 -1.20 -5.01 -12.90
CA PHE A 55 -1.15 -4.81 -11.46
C PHE A 55 -2.13 -3.73 -10.97
N ARG A 56 -2.24 -2.62 -11.71
CA ARG A 56 -3.24 -1.59 -11.41
C ARG A 56 -4.67 -2.16 -11.42
N LYS A 57 -5.01 -2.94 -12.45
CA LYS A 57 -6.32 -3.57 -12.54
C LYS A 57 -6.57 -4.52 -11.36
N GLN A 58 -5.58 -5.31 -10.95
CA GLN A 58 -5.70 -6.19 -9.78
C GLN A 58 -5.99 -5.40 -8.49
N MET A 59 -5.32 -4.25 -8.30
CA MET A 59 -5.57 -3.38 -7.14
C MET A 59 -6.96 -2.75 -7.18
N GLU A 60 -7.41 -2.32 -8.36
CA GLU A 60 -8.77 -1.80 -8.58
C GLU A 60 -9.83 -2.86 -8.28
N ASP A 61 -9.66 -4.08 -8.79
CA ASP A 61 -10.61 -5.18 -8.63
C ASP A 61 -10.63 -5.73 -7.17
N CYS A 62 -9.52 -5.66 -6.42
CA CYS A 62 -9.45 -6.13 -5.03
C CYS A 62 -10.03 -5.14 -4.01
N CYS A 63 -9.61 -3.88 -4.11
CA CYS A 63 -9.61 -3.02 -2.93
C CYS A 63 -10.04 -1.57 -3.21
N ASP A 64 -10.55 -1.25 -4.41
CA ASP A 64 -11.08 0.07 -4.80
C ASP A 64 -10.31 1.27 -4.20
N PRO A 65 -9.01 1.41 -4.54
CA PRO A 65 -8.16 2.42 -3.92
C PRO A 65 -8.63 3.84 -4.23
N ALA A 66 -9.39 4.08 -5.31
CA ALA A 66 -9.88 5.42 -5.60
C ALA A 66 -10.89 5.91 -4.55
N HIS A 67 -11.78 5.01 -4.11
CA HIS A 67 -12.81 5.32 -3.13
C HIS A 67 -12.38 5.07 -1.67
N LEU A 68 -11.51 4.09 -1.42
CA LEU A 68 -11.13 3.66 -0.07
C LEU A 68 -9.78 4.21 0.42
N PHE A 69 -9.10 5.04 -0.37
CA PHE A 69 -7.79 5.61 0.00
C PHE A 69 -7.82 6.43 1.30
N ALA A 70 -8.88 7.21 1.53
CA ALA A 70 -9.05 8.04 2.71
C ALA A 70 -10.49 8.00 3.20
N MET A 71 -10.69 8.26 4.49
CA MET A 71 -12.03 8.52 5.02
C MET A 71 -12.56 9.83 4.47
N THR A 72 -13.76 9.79 3.91
CA THR A 72 -14.47 10.90 3.29
C THR A 72 -15.90 10.95 3.81
N LYS A 73 -16.57 12.08 3.62
CA LYS A 73 -17.99 12.20 3.97
C LYS A 73 -18.89 11.23 3.20
N MET A 74 -18.45 10.74 2.03
CA MET A 74 -19.19 9.76 1.21
C MET A 74 -19.03 8.32 1.69
N ASN A 75 -17.82 7.91 2.09
CA ASN A 75 -17.54 6.50 2.44
C ASN A 75 -17.62 6.20 3.95
N SER A 76 -17.64 7.25 4.78
CA SER A 76 -17.60 7.19 6.24
C SER A 76 -18.64 8.13 6.87
N PRO A 77 -19.96 7.80 6.79
CA PRO A 77 -21.01 8.59 7.38
C PRO A 77 -20.99 8.58 8.91
N MET A 78 -21.58 9.60 9.52
CA MET A 78 -21.75 9.70 10.97
C MET A 78 -22.51 8.49 11.53
N GLY A 79 -22.11 8.01 12.72
CA GLY A 79 -22.68 6.85 13.38
C GLY A 79 -22.13 5.49 12.91
N LYS A 80 -21.29 5.46 11.86
CA LYS A 80 -20.62 4.24 11.41
C LYS A 80 -19.45 3.89 12.36
N SER A 81 -19.39 2.63 12.78
CA SER A 81 -18.27 2.08 13.56
C SER A 81 -17.15 1.57 12.66
N MET A 82 -15.93 2.03 12.90
CA MET A 82 -14.71 1.69 12.19
C MET A 82 -13.82 0.84 13.10
N TRP A 83 -13.29 -0.26 12.58
CA TRP A 83 -12.41 -1.16 13.33
C TRP A 83 -10.95 -0.82 13.06
N TYR A 84 -10.09 -1.01 14.06
CA TYR A 84 -8.65 -0.84 13.88
C TYR A 84 -8.03 -2.12 13.31
N ASP A 85 -7.32 -2.01 12.19
CA ASP A 85 -6.66 -3.15 11.52
C ASP A 85 -5.62 -3.85 12.41
N GLY A 86 -4.96 -3.11 13.30
CA GLY A 86 -3.93 -3.65 14.22
C GLY A 86 -4.44 -3.99 15.62
N GLU A 87 -5.66 -3.56 15.97
CA GLU A 87 -6.25 -3.68 17.30
C GLU A 87 -7.69 -4.19 17.18
N PHE A 88 -7.84 -5.46 16.82
CA PHE A 88 -9.12 -6.07 16.40
C PHE A 88 -10.28 -5.96 17.41
N LEU A 89 -9.99 -5.71 18.69
CA LEU A 89 -11.00 -5.55 19.73
C LEU A 89 -11.46 -4.09 19.91
N TYR A 90 -10.80 -3.16 19.25
CA TYR A 90 -11.07 -1.74 19.35
C TYR A 90 -11.80 -1.27 18.09
N SER A 91 -12.81 -0.44 18.32
CA SER A 91 -13.51 0.27 17.26
C SER A 91 -13.78 1.71 17.68
N PHE A 92 -14.01 2.55 16.69
CA PHE A 92 -14.31 3.95 16.84
C PHE A 92 -15.58 4.27 16.04
N THR A 93 -16.58 4.85 16.70
CA THR A 93 -17.79 5.31 16.02
C THR A 93 -17.61 6.77 15.60
N ILE A 94 -17.86 7.05 14.32
CA ILE A 94 -17.72 8.38 13.75
C ILE A 94 -18.75 9.32 14.36
N ASP A 95 -18.27 10.29 15.11
CA ASP A 95 -19.06 11.36 15.72
C ASP A 95 -19.06 12.63 14.84
N ASN A 96 -19.78 13.65 15.28
CA ASN A 96 -19.88 14.91 14.55
C ASN A 96 -18.51 15.62 14.45
N SER A 97 -17.68 15.56 15.50
CA SER A 97 -16.37 16.22 15.50
C SER A 97 -15.45 15.60 14.46
N THR A 98 -15.38 14.27 14.38
CA THR A 98 -14.55 13.55 13.41
C THR A 98 -15.09 13.68 11.99
N TYR A 99 -16.41 13.57 11.81
CA TYR A 99 -17.05 13.74 10.49
C TYR A 99 -16.78 15.12 9.89
N SER A 100 -16.67 16.16 10.73
CA SER A 100 -16.37 17.52 10.28
C SER A 100 -14.98 17.67 9.64
N LEU A 101 -14.02 16.81 10.02
CA LEU A 101 -12.64 16.82 9.51
C LEU A 101 -12.52 16.12 8.14
N PHE A 102 -13.48 15.29 7.77
CA PHE A 102 -13.41 14.52 6.54
C PHE A 102 -13.60 15.42 5.30
N PRO A 103 -12.80 15.24 4.25
CA PRO A 103 -13.07 15.87 2.97
C PRO A 103 -14.34 15.27 2.34
N GLN A 104 -14.95 16.01 1.41
CA GLN A 104 -16.12 15.51 0.68
C GLN A 104 -15.78 14.25 -0.12
N ALA A 105 -14.67 14.28 -0.85
CA ALA A 105 -14.12 13.17 -1.63
C ALA A 105 -12.59 13.22 -1.55
N THR A 106 -11.92 12.16 -2.02
CA THR A 106 -10.46 12.13 -2.12
C THR A 106 -9.95 13.33 -2.95
N PRO A 107 -9.10 14.21 -2.40
CA PRO A 107 -8.78 15.51 -3.01
C PRO A 107 -7.73 15.45 -4.13
N PHE A 108 -7.58 14.31 -4.81
CA PHE A 108 -6.57 14.12 -5.83
C PHE A 108 -7.17 14.25 -7.23
N GLN A 109 -6.55 15.07 -8.08
CA GLN A 109 -6.86 15.10 -9.50
C GLN A 109 -6.19 13.89 -10.18
N LEU A 110 -7.00 12.91 -10.55
CA LEU A 110 -6.57 11.71 -11.27
C LEU A 110 -6.68 11.93 -12.79
N PRO A 111 -5.80 11.30 -13.62
CA PRO A 111 -4.71 10.41 -13.22
C PRO A 111 -3.43 11.15 -12.81
N LEU A 112 -2.73 10.63 -11.80
CA LEU A 112 -1.39 11.08 -11.47
C LEU A 112 -0.38 10.61 -12.53
N LYS A 113 0.46 11.52 -13.04
CA LYS A 113 1.42 11.26 -14.13
C LYS A 113 2.71 10.60 -13.63
N LYS A 114 3.69 11.39 -13.18
CA LYS A 114 4.95 10.93 -12.58
C LYS A 114 4.86 11.12 -11.06
N CYS A 115 4.97 10.03 -10.32
CA CYS A 115 4.92 10.04 -8.85
C CYS A 115 6.28 9.65 -8.26
N ALA A 116 6.61 10.21 -7.11
CA ALA A 116 7.69 9.76 -6.25
C ALA A 116 7.12 9.36 -4.88
N VAL A 117 7.40 8.15 -4.43
CA VAL A 117 7.08 7.68 -3.07
C VAL A 117 8.40 7.59 -2.32
N VAL A 118 8.58 8.46 -1.33
CA VAL A 118 9.86 8.66 -0.64
C VAL A 118 9.74 8.15 0.79
N GLY A 119 10.35 7.00 1.05
CA GLY A 119 10.50 6.45 2.40
C GLY A 119 11.61 7.15 3.18
N ASN A 120 11.79 6.75 4.45
CA ASN A 120 12.76 7.34 5.37
C ASN A 120 14.04 6.48 5.50
N GLY A 121 14.38 5.73 4.45
CA GLY A 121 15.54 4.84 4.46
C GLY A 121 16.86 5.60 4.44
N GLY A 122 17.83 5.17 5.25
CA GLY A 122 19.16 5.79 5.33
C GLY A 122 19.95 5.79 4.01
N ILE A 123 19.57 4.94 3.06
CA ILE A 123 20.14 4.88 1.69
C ILE A 123 20.01 6.20 0.93
N LEU A 124 19.06 7.07 1.30
CA LEU A 124 18.90 8.37 0.66
C LEU A 124 20.01 9.36 1.06
N LYS A 125 20.70 9.16 2.18
CA LYS A 125 21.74 10.08 2.64
C LYS A 125 22.91 10.13 1.65
N LYS A 126 23.33 11.33 1.25
CA LYS A 126 24.34 11.60 0.23
C LYS A 126 24.01 11.04 -1.16
N SER A 127 22.76 10.69 -1.43
CA SER A 127 22.33 10.18 -2.75
C SER A 127 22.27 11.27 -3.82
N GLY A 128 22.04 12.54 -3.43
CA GLY A 128 21.78 13.62 -4.38
C GLY A 128 20.47 13.48 -5.17
N CYS A 129 19.56 12.58 -4.77
CA CYS A 129 18.32 12.30 -5.49
C CYS A 129 17.28 13.43 -5.43
N GLY A 130 17.48 14.46 -4.60
CA GLY A 130 16.45 15.45 -4.29
C GLY A 130 15.85 16.15 -5.50
N ARG A 131 16.68 16.55 -6.47
CA ARG A 131 16.22 17.17 -7.72
C ARG A 131 15.34 16.21 -8.53
N GLN A 132 15.73 14.95 -8.67
CA GLN A 132 14.95 13.95 -9.42
C GLN A 132 13.62 13.63 -8.75
N ILE A 133 13.58 13.62 -7.41
CA ILE A 133 12.34 13.48 -6.63
C ILE A 133 11.42 14.68 -6.91
N ASP A 134 11.97 15.89 -6.83
CA ASP A 134 11.20 17.13 -7.02
C ASP A 134 10.74 17.32 -8.47
N GLU A 135 11.27 16.60 -9.45
CA GLU A 135 10.73 16.56 -10.82
C GLU A 135 9.39 15.81 -10.94
N ALA A 136 8.99 15.04 -9.93
CA ALA A 136 7.69 14.37 -9.93
C ALA A 136 6.53 15.37 -9.87
N ASN A 137 5.40 14.99 -10.45
CA ASN A 137 4.16 15.75 -10.37
C ASN A 137 3.47 15.56 -9.01
N PHE A 138 3.71 14.43 -8.36
CA PHE A 138 3.15 14.09 -7.06
C PHE A 138 4.18 13.37 -6.20
N VAL A 139 4.51 13.94 -5.03
CA VAL A 139 5.47 13.40 -4.08
C VAL A 139 4.74 13.00 -2.80
N MET A 140 4.79 11.71 -2.48
CA MET A 140 4.28 11.13 -1.25
C MET A 140 5.43 10.85 -0.29
N ARG A 141 5.29 11.24 0.98
CA ARG A 141 6.26 10.98 2.05
C ARG A 141 5.63 10.28 3.23
N CYS A 142 6.46 9.64 4.05
CA CYS A 142 6.01 8.84 5.17
C CYS A 142 6.33 9.48 6.52
N ASN A 143 5.34 9.58 7.42
CA ASN A 143 5.49 9.92 8.83
C ASN A 143 6.17 11.27 9.12
N LEU A 144 5.75 12.34 8.42
CA LEU A 144 6.23 13.72 8.64
C LEU A 144 7.77 13.83 8.75
N PRO A 145 8.53 13.37 7.73
CA PRO A 145 9.98 13.35 7.82
C PRO A 145 10.54 14.78 7.86
N PRO A 146 11.70 15.00 8.49
CA PRO A 146 12.35 16.29 8.47
C PRO A 146 12.77 16.64 7.03
N LEU A 147 12.39 17.83 6.56
CA LEU A 147 12.79 18.40 5.28
C LEU A 147 13.66 19.65 5.48
N SER A 148 14.48 19.65 6.52
CA SER A 148 15.48 20.70 6.75
C SER A 148 16.41 20.82 5.54
N SER A 149 17.05 21.99 5.40
CA SER A 149 17.96 22.29 4.29
C SER A 149 19.10 21.27 4.17
N GLU A 150 19.51 20.65 5.28
CA GLU A 150 20.53 19.59 5.32
C GLU A 150 20.14 18.33 4.52
N TYR A 151 18.84 18.00 4.40
CA TYR A 151 18.37 16.81 3.69
C TYR A 151 17.87 17.10 2.29
N THR A 152 17.53 18.36 1.98
CA THR A 152 16.86 18.73 0.73
C THR A 152 17.65 18.30 -0.52
N LYS A 153 18.98 18.30 -0.47
CA LYS A 153 19.84 17.81 -1.57
C LYS A 153 19.58 16.34 -1.91
N ASP A 154 19.27 15.53 -0.90
CA ASP A 154 19.11 14.09 -1.00
C ASP A 154 17.66 13.68 -1.22
N VAL A 155 16.72 14.34 -0.54
CA VAL A 155 15.31 13.92 -0.50
C VAL A 155 14.34 14.89 -1.15
N GLY A 156 14.80 16.06 -1.60
CA GLY A 156 13.96 17.11 -2.19
C GLY A 156 13.12 17.84 -1.16
N SER A 157 12.41 18.89 -1.59
CA SER A 157 11.53 19.70 -0.73
C SER A 157 10.04 19.58 -1.09
N LYS A 158 9.71 19.09 -2.29
CA LYS A 158 8.33 18.95 -2.76
C LYS A 158 7.60 17.86 -1.97
N SER A 159 6.36 18.15 -1.56
CA SER A 159 5.45 17.19 -0.92
C SER A 159 4.00 17.54 -1.27
N GLN A 160 3.23 16.58 -1.75
CA GLN A 160 1.79 16.70 -2.01
C GLN A 160 0.98 15.89 -1.01
N LEU A 161 1.55 14.79 -0.52
CA LEU A 161 0.94 13.94 0.49
C LEU A 161 2.00 13.51 1.49
N VAL A 162 1.67 13.61 2.78
CA VAL A 162 2.51 13.08 3.85
C VAL A 162 1.64 12.28 4.81
N THR A 163 2.05 11.06 5.13
CA THR A 163 1.38 10.31 6.19
C THR A 163 1.87 10.78 7.56
N ALA A 164 1.02 10.66 8.57
CA ALA A 164 1.38 10.95 9.94
C ALA A 164 0.66 9.95 10.85
N ASN A 165 1.42 9.19 11.64
CA ASN A 165 0.81 8.47 12.75
C ASN A 165 0.35 9.50 13.81
N PRO A 166 -0.88 9.40 14.36
CA PRO A 166 -1.35 10.29 15.41
C PRO A 166 -0.42 10.41 16.63
N SER A 167 0.39 9.39 16.94
CA SER A 167 1.40 9.46 18.00
C SER A 167 2.43 10.57 17.78
N ILE A 168 2.78 10.86 16.52
CA ILE A 168 3.75 11.90 16.15
C ILE A 168 3.17 13.28 16.43
N ILE A 169 1.87 13.47 16.17
CA ILE A 169 1.18 14.75 16.36
C ILE A 169 1.12 15.10 17.85
N ARG A 170 0.94 14.10 18.72
CA ARG A 170 0.92 14.31 20.19
C ARG A 170 2.29 14.60 20.80
N GLN A 171 3.38 14.23 20.12
CA GLN A 171 4.75 14.38 20.60
C GLN A 171 5.41 15.68 20.12
N ARG A 172 4.78 16.41 19.21
CA ARG A 172 5.20 17.74 18.76
C ARG A 172 4.43 18.81 19.50
#